data_AF-A0A2N1QZS9-F1
#
_entry.id   AF-A0A2N1QZS9-F1
#
_cell.length_a   1.000
_cell.length_b   1.000
_cell.length_c   1.000
_cell.angle_alpha   90.00
_cell.angle_beta   90.00
_cell.angle_gamma   90.00
#
_symmetry.space_group_name_H-M   'P 1'
#
loop_
_entity.id
_entity.type
_entity.pdbx_description
1 polymer ?
#
loop_
_entity_poly.entity_id
_entity_poly.type
_entity_poly.pdbx_seq_one_letter_code
_entity_poly.pdbx_strand_id
1 'polypeptide(L)'
;MARKMRIVLLSAAMTVLMLSLAACAGSPAPEAKSKAGPAAYVPETKVKKAYQVLNDGMYVLEGVVRTEDGQLADCDIEEMNTMLVWGNFASNKITKDEMAKLGEDNTFTALFKGHGTAVPTQFAKYVQVGDVVFTAGADANGQIIYTSEKTGEVVSHFAKSEENIAWFFMEMRFGNYWLLKKVDKSYEKFEIAAFFQDMPGATLEKNKSQNKKYCKHWDNWVPNIYKIETFFKTNGFIPGNFRQGADGQWAVADVITGATITEFDGYAGILYKANSK
;
A
#
# COMPACT_ATOMS: atom_id res chain seq x y z
N MET A 1 -37.14 -61.42 -21.49
CA MET A 1 -38.29 -60.85 -20.75
C MET A 1 -38.17 -61.28 -19.29
N ALA A 2 -38.59 -60.42 -18.38
CA ALA A 2 -38.23 -60.41 -16.96
C ALA A 2 -38.67 -61.63 -16.12
N ARG A 3 -38.03 -61.70 -14.94
CA ARG A 3 -38.56 -62.14 -13.63
C ARG A 3 -38.49 -63.62 -13.24
N LYS A 4 -37.85 -63.80 -12.06
CA LYS A 4 -38.20 -64.68 -10.92
C LYS A 4 -37.96 -66.18 -11.14
N MET A 5 -37.53 -67.02 -10.19
CA MET A 5 -37.38 -66.95 -8.72
C MET A 5 -36.64 -68.25 -8.28
N ARG A 6 -36.21 -68.28 -7.00
CA ARG A 6 -35.71 -69.41 -6.14
C ARG A 6 -34.27 -69.06 -5.70
N ILE A 7 -33.94 -68.56 -4.50
CA ILE A 7 -34.37 -68.79 -3.10
C ILE A 7 -34.38 -70.27 -2.70
N VAL A 8 -33.79 -70.50 -1.50
CA VAL A 8 -33.77 -71.67 -0.59
C VAL A 8 -32.56 -72.63 -0.82
N LEU A 9 -31.68 -73.04 0.11
CA LEU A 9 -31.50 -73.09 1.60
C LEU A 9 -30.01 -72.72 1.91
N LEU A 10 -29.51 -72.34 3.10
CA LEU A 10 -29.65 -72.81 4.49
C LEU A 10 -29.46 -71.58 5.43
N SER A 11 -30.31 -71.22 6.40
CA SER A 11 -30.70 -71.86 7.67
C SER A 11 -29.53 -72.21 8.63
N ALA A 12 -29.22 -71.31 9.58
CA ALA A 12 -29.35 -71.54 11.04
C ALA A 12 -28.53 -70.52 11.87
N ALA A 13 -29.10 -70.15 13.01
CA ALA A 13 -28.45 -69.53 14.18
C ALA A 13 -28.17 -68.01 14.13
N MET A 14 -29.22 -67.19 14.16
CA MET A 14 -29.09 -65.85 14.76
C MET A 14 -30.42 -65.27 15.25
N THR A 15 -31.05 -65.90 16.24
CA THR A 15 -31.98 -65.19 17.15
C THR A 15 -32.15 -65.98 18.44
N VAL A 16 -31.42 -65.61 19.49
CA VAL A 16 -31.78 -65.96 20.87
C VAL A 16 -31.61 -64.70 21.71
N LEU A 17 -32.76 -64.29 22.26
CA LEU A 17 -32.99 -63.52 23.47
C LEU A 17 -32.56 -62.04 23.51
N MET A 18 -33.58 -61.19 23.40
CA MET A 18 -33.73 -60.04 24.28
C MET A 18 -33.88 -60.52 25.74
N LEU A 19 -33.13 -59.93 26.67
CA LEU A 19 -33.63 -59.06 27.76
C LEU A 19 -32.60 -58.95 28.89
N SER A 20 -32.25 -57.68 29.16
CA SER A 20 -31.88 -57.11 30.47
C SER A 20 -30.81 -57.78 31.32
N LEU A 21 -29.67 -57.10 31.49
CA LEU A 21 -29.25 -56.57 32.80
C LEU A 21 -27.98 -55.71 32.68
N ALA A 22 -28.09 -54.52 33.29
CA ALA A 22 -27.07 -53.82 34.07
C ALA A 22 -25.75 -53.38 33.40
N ALA A 23 -25.59 -52.05 33.41
CA ALA A 23 -24.30 -51.37 33.51
C ALA A 23 -23.46 -51.91 34.68
N CYS A 24 -22.16 -52.13 34.44
CA CYS A 24 -21.04 -51.56 35.19
C CYS A 24 -19.71 -52.26 34.86
N ALA A 25 -18.69 -51.43 34.67
CA ALA A 25 -17.26 -51.71 34.86
C ALA A 25 -16.53 -52.59 33.82
N GLY A 26 -15.68 -51.93 33.02
CA GLY A 26 -14.61 -52.55 32.24
C GLY A 26 -14.03 -51.54 31.25
N SER A 27 -12.94 -50.88 31.62
CA SER A 27 -12.28 -49.77 30.90
C SER A 27 -12.14 -49.97 29.38
N PRO A 28 -12.25 -48.90 28.56
CA PRO A 28 -11.86 -48.97 27.15
C PRO A 28 -10.35 -49.24 27.05
N ALA A 29 -9.98 -50.07 26.09
CA ALA A 29 -8.60 -50.32 25.70
C ALA A 29 -7.87 -49.00 25.40
N PRO A 30 -6.56 -48.89 25.71
CA PRO A 30 -5.84 -47.65 25.45
C PRO A 30 -5.88 -47.35 23.95
N GLU A 31 -6.41 -46.17 23.61
CA GLU A 31 -6.28 -45.60 22.27
C GLU A 31 -4.81 -45.66 21.86
N ALA A 32 -4.56 -46.28 20.71
CA ALA A 32 -3.28 -46.18 20.05
C ALA A 32 -3.01 -44.70 19.80
N LYS A 33 -2.16 -44.08 20.63
CA LYS A 33 -1.63 -42.74 20.38
C LYS A 33 -1.02 -42.76 18.99
N SER A 34 -1.69 -42.13 18.03
CA SER A 34 -1.05 -41.83 16.76
C SER A 34 0.18 -41.00 17.11
N LYS A 35 1.36 -41.47 16.71
CA LYS A 35 2.55 -40.64 16.77
C LYS A 35 2.23 -39.44 15.89
N ALA A 36 2.09 -38.26 16.50
CA ALA A 36 2.11 -37.01 15.78
C ALA A 36 3.33 -37.07 14.86
N GLY A 37 3.10 -36.97 13.55
CA GLY A 37 4.19 -36.83 12.59
C GLY A 37 5.03 -35.61 12.99
N PRO A 38 6.30 -35.53 12.54
CA PRO A 38 7.09 -34.32 12.75
C PRO A 38 6.26 -33.12 12.29
N ALA A 39 6.12 -32.12 13.17
CA ALA A 39 5.42 -30.89 12.85
C ALA A 39 6.00 -30.34 11.53
N ALA A 40 5.12 -30.02 10.57
CA ALA A 40 5.56 -29.43 9.31
C ALA A 40 6.40 -28.19 9.64
N TYR A 41 7.58 -28.11 9.03
CA TYR A 41 8.41 -26.92 9.14
C TYR A 41 7.64 -25.73 8.58
N VAL A 42 7.44 -24.70 9.40
CA VAL A 42 6.86 -23.42 8.98
C VAL A 42 7.99 -22.40 9.10
N PRO A 43 8.52 -21.90 7.97
CA PRO A 43 9.59 -20.90 8.00
C PRO A 43 9.11 -19.65 8.75
N GLU A 44 10.00 -19.06 9.55
CA GLU A 44 9.70 -17.81 10.27
C GLU A 44 9.81 -16.64 9.29
N THR A 45 8.67 -16.08 8.87
CA THR A 45 8.66 -14.86 8.05
C THR A 45 8.90 -13.63 8.91
N LYS A 46 9.99 -12.90 8.63
CA LYS A 46 10.26 -11.58 9.22
C LYS A 46 9.95 -10.48 8.20
N VAL A 47 9.23 -9.45 8.64
CA VAL A 47 8.87 -8.30 7.80
C VAL A 47 9.56 -7.06 8.34
N LYS A 48 10.37 -6.42 7.50
CA LYS A 48 11.07 -5.18 7.80
C LYS A 48 10.53 -4.07 6.92
N LYS A 49 10.37 -2.88 7.49
CA LYS A 49 9.85 -1.71 6.78
C LYS A 49 10.76 -0.50 6.96
N ALA A 50 10.87 0.29 5.91
CA ALA A 50 11.46 1.61 5.98
C ALA A 50 10.60 2.63 5.23
N TYR A 51 10.67 3.86 5.70
CA TYR A 51 9.96 4.98 5.13
C TYR A 51 10.92 6.12 4.75
N GLN A 52 10.55 6.88 3.71
CA GLN A 52 11.27 8.10 3.34
C GLN A 52 10.37 9.09 2.58
N VAL A 53 10.75 10.35 2.65
CA VAL A 53 10.23 11.42 1.80
C VAL A 53 11.09 11.50 0.53
N LEU A 54 10.48 11.76 -0.62
CA LEU A 54 11.17 11.89 -1.91
C LEU A 54 10.65 13.11 -2.68
N ASN A 55 11.51 13.64 -3.57
CA ASN A 55 11.35 14.89 -4.31
C ASN A 55 10.73 16.03 -3.50
N ASP A 56 11.49 16.53 -2.52
CA ASP A 56 11.14 17.71 -1.73
C ASP A 56 9.75 17.65 -1.06
N GLY A 57 9.28 16.45 -0.71
CA GLY A 57 7.99 16.28 -0.02
C GLY A 57 6.81 15.97 -0.93
N MET A 58 7.00 15.85 -2.24
CA MET A 58 5.90 15.55 -3.15
C MET A 58 5.32 14.15 -2.92
N TYR A 59 6.15 13.20 -2.48
CA TYR A 59 5.72 11.84 -2.22
C TYR A 59 6.49 11.21 -1.07
N VAL A 60 5.87 10.17 -0.50
CA VAL A 60 6.47 9.32 0.52
C VAL A 60 6.52 7.88 0.02
N LEU A 61 7.56 7.17 0.43
CA LEU A 61 7.82 5.78 0.06
C LEU A 61 7.75 4.86 1.27
N GLU A 62 7.22 3.66 1.08
CA GLU A 62 7.36 2.51 1.97
C GLU A 62 8.14 1.42 1.22
N GLY A 63 9.27 1.01 1.76
CA GLY A 63 9.98 -0.19 1.33
C GLY A 63 9.69 -1.32 2.31
N VAL A 64 9.30 -2.48 1.80
CA VAL A 64 9.03 -3.68 2.59
C VAL A 64 9.96 -4.79 2.13
N VAL A 65 10.62 -5.45 3.09
CA VAL A 65 11.46 -6.61 2.85
C VAL A 65 10.96 -7.75 3.72
N ARG A 66 10.69 -8.91 3.09
CA ARG A 66 10.27 -10.13 3.76
C ARG A 66 11.38 -11.15 3.66
N THR A 67 11.80 -11.70 4.80
CA THR A 67 12.82 -12.76 4.83
C THR A 67 12.27 -14.03 5.45
N GLU A 68 12.63 -15.17 4.88
CA GLU A 68 12.39 -16.51 5.40
C GLU A 68 13.76 -17.14 5.65
N ASP A 69 14.00 -17.62 6.87
CA ASP A 69 15.24 -18.29 7.26
C ASP A 69 16.52 -17.46 7.00
N GLY A 70 16.38 -16.13 7.11
CA GLY A 70 17.46 -15.18 6.87
C GLY A 70 17.73 -14.89 5.39
N GLN A 71 16.96 -15.47 4.47
CA GLN A 71 17.04 -15.20 3.03
C GLN A 71 15.90 -14.29 2.58
N LEU A 72 16.16 -13.49 1.55
CA LEU A 72 15.11 -12.68 0.92
C LEU A 72 14.04 -13.60 0.31
N ALA A 73 12.82 -13.47 0.80
CA ALA A 73 11.66 -14.15 0.23
C ALA A 73 10.92 -13.22 -0.75
N ASP A 74 10.76 -11.94 -0.39
CA ASP A 74 10.03 -10.97 -1.19
C ASP A 74 10.38 -9.51 -0.82
N CYS A 75 10.08 -8.58 -1.71
CA CYS A 75 10.18 -7.15 -1.43
C CYS A 75 9.17 -6.34 -2.25
N ASP A 76 8.69 -5.25 -1.65
CA ASP A 76 7.75 -4.32 -2.26
C ASP A 76 8.17 -2.87 -2.02
N ILE A 77 7.91 -2.03 -3.02
CA ILE A 77 7.98 -0.58 -2.92
C ILE A 77 6.57 -0.04 -3.11
N GLU A 78 6.16 0.85 -2.22
CA GLU A 78 4.90 1.58 -2.36
C GLU A 78 5.17 3.08 -2.30
N GLU A 79 4.35 3.84 -3.03
CA GLU A 79 4.42 5.30 -3.07
C GLU A 79 3.05 5.92 -2.85
N MET A 80 3.03 6.98 -2.05
CA MET A 80 1.88 7.86 -1.88
C MET A 80 2.28 9.28 -2.24
N ASN A 81 1.50 9.91 -3.10
CA ASN A 81 1.52 11.36 -3.27
C ASN A 81 1.11 12.04 -1.95
N THR A 82 1.79 13.12 -1.58
CA THR A 82 1.36 13.98 -0.45
C THR A 82 0.30 14.98 -0.91
N MET A 83 -0.22 15.81 0.00
CA MET A 83 -1.12 16.91 -0.38
C MET A 83 -0.47 17.98 -1.27
N LEU A 84 0.86 18.02 -1.39
CA LEU A 84 1.52 18.87 -2.39
C LEU A 84 1.15 18.45 -3.83
N VAL A 85 0.84 17.17 -4.03
CA VAL A 85 0.39 16.65 -5.33
C VAL A 85 -1.11 16.45 -5.34
N TRP A 86 -1.70 15.87 -4.29
CA TRP A 86 -3.16 15.63 -4.26
C TRP A 86 -4.00 16.89 -4.10
N GLY A 87 -3.46 17.95 -3.51
CA GLY A 87 -4.13 19.25 -3.45
C GLY A 87 -4.02 20.03 -4.77
N ASN A 88 -3.16 19.61 -5.70
CA ASN A 88 -2.86 20.34 -6.94
C ASN A 88 -3.95 20.12 -8.00
N PHE A 89 -4.62 21.18 -8.43
CA PHE A 89 -5.75 21.04 -9.35
C PHE A 89 -5.32 20.59 -10.76
N ALA A 90 -4.16 21.05 -11.23
CA ALA A 90 -3.64 20.68 -12.54
C ALA A 90 -3.20 19.20 -12.58
N SER A 91 -2.47 18.74 -11.57
CA SER A 91 -2.03 17.34 -11.47
C SER A 91 -3.21 16.37 -11.39
N ASN A 92 -4.32 16.79 -10.78
CA ASN A 92 -5.52 15.98 -10.61
C ASN A 92 -6.62 16.27 -11.64
N LYS A 93 -6.31 17.06 -12.70
CA LYS A 93 -7.22 17.38 -13.81
C LYS A 93 -8.58 17.91 -13.36
N ILE A 94 -8.60 18.69 -12.28
CA ILE A 94 -9.83 19.27 -11.74
C ILE A 94 -10.33 20.33 -12.70
N THR A 95 -11.61 20.25 -13.07
CA THR A 95 -12.23 21.15 -14.03
C THR A 95 -12.56 22.50 -13.41
N LYS A 96 -12.70 23.53 -14.26
CA LYS A 96 -13.13 24.86 -13.82
C LYS A 96 -14.49 24.84 -13.13
N ASP A 97 -15.41 23.99 -13.59
CA ASP A 97 -16.75 23.85 -13.00
C ASP A 97 -16.69 23.25 -11.59
N GLU A 98 -15.78 22.29 -11.37
CA GLU A 98 -15.53 21.72 -10.04
C GLU A 98 -14.87 22.73 -9.11
N MET A 99 -13.90 23.51 -9.61
CA MET A 99 -13.30 24.59 -8.84
C MET A 99 -14.32 25.68 -8.49
N ALA A 100 -15.22 26.03 -9.40
CA ALA A 100 -16.28 27.00 -9.14
C ALA A 100 -17.24 26.51 -8.03
N LYS A 101 -17.54 25.21 -7.98
CA LYS A 101 -18.35 24.59 -6.90
C LYS A 101 -17.63 24.60 -5.55
N LEU A 102 -16.30 24.43 -5.56
CA LEU A 102 -15.45 24.53 -4.36
C LEU A 102 -15.45 25.97 -3.81
N GLY A 103 -15.41 26.94 -4.72
CA GLY A 103 -15.43 28.38 -4.42
C GLY A 103 -14.03 28.94 -4.16
N GLU A 104 -13.80 30.18 -4.59
CA GLU A 104 -12.48 30.82 -4.60
C GLU A 104 -11.82 30.87 -3.22
N ASP A 105 -12.60 31.12 -2.15
CA ASP A 105 -12.13 31.16 -0.75
C ASP A 105 -11.51 29.85 -0.26
N ASN A 106 -11.80 28.74 -0.96
CA ASN A 106 -11.31 27.39 -0.68
C ASN A 106 -10.20 26.97 -1.65
N THR A 107 -9.69 27.90 -2.45
CA THR A 107 -8.54 27.71 -3.32
C THR A 107 -7.35 28.51 -2.81
N PHE A 108 -6.15 28.08 -3.17
CA PHE A 108 -4.91 28.79 -2.86
C PHE A 108 -3.97 28.72 -4.06
N THR A 109 -3.28 29.82 -4.37
CA THR A 109 -2.28 29.85 -5.45
C THR A 109 -0.90 30.02 -4.85
N ALA A 110 0.01 29.12 -5.20
CA ALA A 110 1.41 29.17 -4.79
C ALA A 110 2.31 28.63 -5.90
N LEU A 111 3.63 28.78 -5.74
CA LEU A 111 4.58 28.12 -6.61
C LEU A 111 4.60 26.61 -6.32
N PHE A 112 4.62 25.82 -7.38
CA PHE A 112 4.80 24.38 -7.33
C PHE A 112 5.94 23.97 -8.22
N LYS A 113 6.91 23.26 -7.65
CA LYS A 113 8.02 22.69 -8.37
C LYS A 113 7.82 21.18 -8.47
N GLY A 114 7.28 20.73 -9.60
CA GLY A 114 7.31 19.31 -9.98
C GLY A 114 8.72 18.88 -10.41
N HIS A 115 8.82 18.11 -11.50
CA HIS A 115 10.12 17.69 -12.08
C HIS A 115 10.78 18.78 -12.96
N GLY A 116 10.46 20.05 -12.76
CA GLY A 116 10.90 21.14 -13.64
C GLY A 116 10.93 22.49 -12.93
N THR A 117 10.68 23.55 -13.69
CA THR A 117 10.63 24.91 -13.15
C THR A 117 9.41 25.09 -12.25
N ALA A 118 9.58 25.84 -11.16
CA ALA A 118 8.47 26.20 -10.29
C ALA A 118 7.48 27.12 -11.04
N VAL A 119 6.20 26.79 -11.00
CA VAL A 119 5.14 27.58 -11.67
C VAL A 119 3.98 27.87 -10.72
N PRO A 120 3.32 29.04 -10.83
CA PRO A 120 2.10 29.32 -10.09
C PRO A 120 1.04 28.27 -10.40
N THR A 121 0.54 27.62 -9.36
CA THR A 121 -0.43 26.53 -9.47
C THR A 121 -1.53 26.72 -8.44
N GLN A 122 -2.75 26.30 -8.79
CA GLN A 122 -3.90 26.36 -7.90
C GLN A 122 -4.06 25.04 -7.12
N PHE A 123 -4.39 25.21 -5.85
CA PHE A 123 -4.49 24.17 -4.86
C PHE A 123 -5.79 24.24 -4.10
N ALA A 124 -6.18 23.11 -3.52
CA ALA A 124 -7.14 23.10 -2.43
C ALA A 124 -6.57 23.85 -1.24
N LYS A 125 -7.30 24.83 -0.71
CA LYS A 125 -6.84 25.54 0.48
C LYS A 125 -6.88 24.67 1.73
N TYR A 126 -7.82 23.74 1.80
CA TYR A 126 -8.01 22.88 2.96
C TYR A 126 -8.06 21.41 2.52
N VAL A 127 -7.25 20.60 3.18
CA VAL A 127 -7.13 19.16 2.94
C VAL A 127 -7.24 18.43 4.27
N GLN A 128 -7.93 17.30 4.30
CA GLN A 128 -7.99 16.40 5.44
C GLN A 128 -7.22 15.12 5.15
N VAL A 129 -6.44 14.66 6.13
CA VAL A 129 -5.86 13.31 6.18
C VAL A 129 -6.16 12.73 7.56
N GLY A 130 -6.88 11.61 7.61
CA GLY A 130 -7.38 11.07 8.88
C GLY A 130 -8.25 12.09 9.61
N ASP A 131 -7.87 12.43 10.83
CA ASP A 131 -8.51 13.44 11.70
C ASP A 131 -7.80 14.81 11.69
N VAL A 132 -6.84 15.02 10.78
CA VAL A 132 -6.03 16.23 10.70
C VAL A 132 -6.46 17.06 9.50
N VAL A 133 -6.78 18.34 9.75
CA VAL A 133 -7.04 19.33 8.70
C VAL A 133 -5.80 20.19 8.50
N PHE A 134 -5.35 20.26 7.25
CA PHE A 134 -4.23 21.05 6.81
C PHE A 134 -4.72 22.26 6.01
N THR A 135 -4.06 23.39 6.19
CA THR A 135 -4.28 24.62 5.45
C THR A 135 -3.09 24.90 4.56
N ALA A 136 -3.36 25.14 3.27
CA ALA A 136 -2.38 25.57 2.30
C ALA A 136 -1.86 26.97 2.65
N GLY A 137 -0.55 27.14 2.51
CA GLY A 137 0.14 28.41 2.61
C GLY A 137 1.33 28.43 1.66
N ALA A 138 2.16 29.47 1.78
CA ALA A 138 3.40 29.57 1.04
C ALA A 138 4.59 29.75 1.99
N ASP A 139 5.72 29.12 1.67
CA ASP A 139 6.98 29.36 2.38
C ASP A 139 7.58 30.73 2.01
N ALA A 140 8.78 31.02 2.54
CA ALA A 140 9.50 32.26 2.26
C ALA A 140 9.86 32.47 0.77
N ASN A 141 9.88 31.40 -0.03
CA ASN A 141 10.15 31.42 -1.46
C ASN A 141 8.86 31.40 -2.31
N GLY A 142 7.69 31.44 -1.67
CA GLY A 142 6.39 31.36 -2.35
C GLY A 142 5.96 29.94 -2.72
N GLN A 143 6.68 28.90 -2.29
CA GLN A 143 6.37 27.50 -2.58
C GLN A 143 5.23 27.01 -1.71
N ILE A 144 4.35 26.18 -2.29
CA ILE A 144 3.22 25.56 -1.58
C ILE A 144 3.70 24.76 -0.37
N ILE A 145 3.07 25.01 0.78
CA ILE A 145 3.19 24.19 1.99
C ILE A 145 1.81 23.89 2.55
N TYR A 146 1.71 22.82 3.33
CA TYR A 146 0.50 22.51 4.10
C TYR A 146 0.84 22.43 5.57
N THR A 147 0.07 23.14 6.38
CA THR A 147 0.29 23.25 7.83
C THR A 147 -0.96 22.87 8.60
N SER A 148 -0.79 22.25 9.76
CA SER A 148 -1.86 22.08 10.74
C SER A 148 -1.38 22.47 12.13
N GLU A 149 -2.30 22.78 13.03
CA GLU A 149 -1.97 23.03 14.45
C GLU A 149 -1.36 21.78 15.12
N LYS A 150 -1.77 20.58 14.71
CA LYS A 150 -1.30 19.31 15.29
C LYS A 150 0.11 18.94 14.84
N THR A 151 0.44 19.19 13.57
CA THR A 151 1.68 18.67 12.94
C THR A 151 2.71 19.75 12.67
N GLY A 152 2.30 21.01 12.58
CA GLY A 152 3.03 22.06 11.88
C GLY A 152 3.02 21.81 10.37
N GLU A 153 4.08 22.21 9.68
CA GLU A 153 4.29 21.92 8.26
C GLU A 153 4.49 20.40 8.04
N VAL A 154 3.75 19.83 7.09
CA VAL A 154 3.58 18.39 6.95
C VAL A 154 4.84 17.65 6.48
N VAL A 155 5.63 18.22 5.56
CA VAL A 155 6.87 17.60 5.07
C VAL A 155 7.91 17.56 6.18
N SER A 156 8.04 18.66 6.93
CA SER A 156 8.86 18.75 8.14
C SER A 156 8.37 17.80 9.22
N HIS A 157 7.06 17.54 9.31
CA HIS A 157 6.50 16.54 10.23
C HIS A 157 6.92 15.12 9.83
N PHE A 158 6.88 14.77 8.55
CA PHE A 158 7.36 13.47 8.05
C PHE A 158 8.85 13.25 8.32
N ALA A 159 9.68 14.29 8.18
CA ALA A 159 11.11 14.21 8.44
C ALA A 159 11.48 13.91 9.91
N LYS A 160 10.55 14.08 10.86
CA LYS A 160 10.82 13.86 12.29
C LYS A 160 10.81 12.39 12.70
N SER A 161 10.01 11.54 12.06
CA SER A 161 9.88 10.13 12.43
C SER A 161 9.26 9.30 11.31
N GLU A 162 9.73 8.07 11.16
CA GLU A 162 9.10 7.09 10.26
C GLU A 162 7.67 6.73 10.68
N GLU A 163 7.33 6.85 11.96
CA GLU A 163 5.96 6.62 12.45
C GLU A 163 4.98 7.64 11.87
N ASN A 164 5.42 8.87 11.62
CA ASN A 164 4.58 9.90 11.01
C ASN A 164 4.28 9.57 9.54
N ILE A 165 5.27 9.02 8.82
CA ILE A 165 5.07 8.56 7.45
C ILE A 165 4.20 7.29 7.43
N ALA A 166 4.41 6.36 8.37
CA ALA A 166 3.60 5.16 8.51
C ALA A 166 2.13 5.48 8.80
N TRP A 167 1.85 6.46 9.67
CA TRP A 167 0.51 7.01 9.89
C TRP A 167 -0.09 7.53 8.58
N PHE A 168 0.65 8.35 7.84
CA PHE A 168 0.17 8.88 6.56
C PHE A 168 -0.16 7.76 5.57
N PHE A 169 0.72 6.75 5.44
CA PHE A 169 0.43 5.57 4.61
C PHE A 169 -0.83 4.84 5.04
N MET A 170 -1.05 4.66 6.34
CA MET A 170 -2.25 4.02 6.87
C MET A 170 -3.51 4.81 6.48
N GLU A 171 -3.56 6.12 6.72
CA GLU A 171 -4.72 6.96 6.37
C GLU A 171 -5.01 6.95 4.87
N MET A 172 -3.97 7.08 4.04
CA MET A 172 -4.10 7.05 2.58
C MET A 172 -4.43 5.66 2.04
N ARG A 173 -4.12 4.57 2.75
CA ARG A 173 -4.59 3.22 2.40
C ARG A 173 -6.07 3.02 2.71
N PHE A 174 -6.56 3.63 3.79
CA PHE A 174 -7.98 3.61 4.16
C PHE A 174 -8.84 4.61 3.39
N GLY A 175 -8.23 5.43 2.53
CA GLY A 175 -8.94 6.45 1.76
C GLY A 175 -9.44 7.61 2.62
N ASN A 176 -8.77 7.89 3.74
CA ASN A 176 -9.10 8.97 4.65
C ASN A 176 -8.52 10.32 4.16
N TYR A 177 -8.62 10.61 2.86
CA TYR A 177 -8.16 11.86 2.24
C TYR A 177 -9.33 12.64 1.66
N TRP A 178 -9.42 13.94 1.96
CA TRP A 178 -10.49 14.80 1.45
C TRP A 178 -10.01 16.20 1.12
N LEU A 179 -10.54 16.79 0.05
CA LEU A 179 -10.59 18.24 -0.04
C LEU A 179 -11.74 18.76 0.82
N LEU A 180 -11.54 19.94 1.40
CA LEU A 180 -12.53 20.55 2.27
C LEU A 180 -12.97 21.91 1.73
N LYS A 181 -14.28 22.15 1.85
CA LYS A 181 -14.90 23.46 1.70
C LYS A 181 -15.13 24.02 3.10
N LYS A 182 -14.59 25.20 3.38
CA LYS A 182 -14.87 25.90 4.64
C LYS A 182 -16.28 26.48 4.58
N VAL A 183 -17.09 26.18 5.59
CA VAL A 183 -18.45 26.70 5.77
C VAL A 183 -18.54 27.24 7.20
N ASP A 184 -18.63 28.57 7.31
CA ASP A 184 -18.55 29.32 8.56
C ASP A 184 -17.30 28.94 9.39
N LYS A 185 -17.51 28.28 10.54
CA LYS A 185 -16.48 27.81 11.47
C LYS A 185 -16.20 26.31 11.32
N SER A 186 -16.69 25.69 10.26
CA SER A 186 -16.61 24.24 10.03
C SER A 186 -16.07 23.91 8.63
N TYR A 187 -15.94 22.61 8.36
CA TYR A 187 -15.50 22.07 7.08
C TYR A 187 -16.49 21.04 6.56
N GLU A 188 -16.83 21.16 5.28
CA GLU A 188 -17.56 20.15 4.53
C GLU A 188 -16.62 19.42 3.60
N LYS A 189 -16.76 18.09 3.50
CA LYS A 189 -16.03 17.28 2.53
C LYS A 189 -16.50 17.65 1.13
N PHE A 190 -15.56 18.07 0.29
CA PHE A 190 -15.86 18.49 -1.06
C PHE A 190 -15.63 17.37 -2.07
N GLU A 191 -16.69 17.07 -2.80
CA GLU A 191 -16.73 16.00 -3.79
C GLU A 191 -16.32 16.54 -5.16
N ILE A 192 -15.23 16.03 -5.71
CA ILE A 192 -14.80 16.31 -7.08
C ILE A 192 -14.89 15.02 -7.86
N ALA A 193 -15.49 15.09 -9.04
CA ALA A 193 -16.02 13.96 -9.79
C ALA A 193 -14.94 13.00 -10.31
N ALA A 194 -13.65 13.31 -10.17
CA ALA A 194 -12.56 12.53 -10.74
C ALA A 194 -11.20 12.72 -10.04
N PHE A 195 -11.14 12.76 -8.70
CA PHE A 195 -9.87 13.02 -7.99
C PHE A 195 -8.71 12.05 -8.26
N PHE A 196 -9.02 10.91 -8.83
CA PHE A 196 -8.19 9.75 -8.79
C PHE A 196 -8.66 8.92 -9.97
N GLN A 197 -7.78 8.43 -10.83
CA GLN A 197 -8.20 7.50 -11.87
C GLN A 197 -7.62 6.13 -11.58
N ASP A 198 -8.48 5.14 -11.32
CA ASP A 198 -8.11 3.73 -11.12
C ASP A 198 -7.54 3.16 -12.43
N MET A 199 -8.02 3.67 -13.57
CA MET A 199 -7.58 3.39 -14.94
C MET A 199 -7.84 4.61 -15.84
N PRO A 200 -7.27 4.71 -17.06
CA PRO A 200 -7.61 5.80 -17.98
C PRO A 200 -9.13 5.97 -18.11
N GLY A 201 -9.66 7.05 -17.52
CA GLY A 201 -11.08 7.41 -17.60
C GLY A 201 -12.02 7.00 -16.46
N ALA A 202 -11.60 6.24 -15.44
CA ALA A 202 -12.49 5.82 -14.34
C ALA A 202 -12.10 6.46 -13.00
N THR A 203 -13.01 7.21 -12.37
CA THR A 203 -12.80 7.84 -11.06
C THR A 203 -12.60 6.79 -9.95
N LEU A 204 -11.53 6.90 -9.15
CA LEU A 204 -11.36 6.12 -7.92
C LEU A 204 -12.45 6.54 -6.96
N GLU A 205 -13.11 5.53 -6.40
CA GLU A 205 -14.11 5.74 -5.39
C GLU A 205 -13.48 6.32 -4.11
N LYS A 206 -14.30 7.03 -3.35
CA LYS A 206 -13.94 7.49 -2.00
C LYS A 206 -13.67 6.30 -1.11
N ASN A 207 -12.86 6.50 -0.08
CA ASN A 207 -12.45 5.45 0.86
C ASN A 207 -11.66 4.30 0.21
N LYS A 208 -11.24 4.45 -1.06
CA LYS A 208 -10.25 3.58 -1.67
C LYS A 208 -8.86 4.11 -1.38
N SER A 209 -7.89 3.21 -1.43
CA SER A 209 -6.50 3.55 -1.23
C SER A 209 -5.99 4.50 -2.32
N GLN A 210 -5.23 5.53 -1.92
CA GLN A 210 -4.52 6.43 -2.82
C GLN A 210 -3.14 5.89 -3.27
N ASN A 211 -2.85 4.61 -3.01
CA ASN A 211 -1.58 4.00 -3.38
C ASN A 211 -1.37 4.02 -4.89
N LYS A 212 -0.19 4.42 -5.36
CA LYS A 212 0.12 4.40 -6.79
C LYS A 212 0.16 3.00 -7.42
N LYS A 213 0.29 1.92 -6.63
CA LYS A 213 0.11 0.56 -7.14
C LYS A 213 -1.35 0.27 -7.53
N TYR A 214 -2.31 0.93 -6.88
CA TYR A 214 -3.75 0.67 -7.08
C TYR A 214 -4.40 1.75 -7.95
N CYS A 215 -4.03 3.01 -7.79
CA CYS A 215 -4.40 4.07 -8.70
C CYS A 215 -3.41 4.04 -9.87
N LYS A 216 -3.82 3.71 -11.10
CA LYS A 216 -2.93 3.73 -12.30
C LYS A 216 -2.49 5.15 -12.68
N HIS A 217 -1.82 5.82 -11.76
CA HIS A 217 -1.34 7.17 -11.90
C HIS A 217 0.10 7.07 -12.42
N TRP A 218 0.21 7.24 -13.74
CA TRP A 218 1.43 7.23 -14.57
C TRP A 218 1.85 5.87 -15.14
N ASP A 219 1.73 5.78 -16.47
CA ASP A 219 1.96 4.58 -17.26
C ASP A 219 3.39 4.02 -17.17
N ASN A 220 4.37 4.85 -16.78
CA ASN A 220 5.79 4.46 -16.72
C ASN A 220 6.32 4.19 -15.30
N TRP A 221 5.60 4.58 -14.24
CA TRP A 221 6.08 4.38 -12.86
C TRP A 221 6.01 2.90 -12.47
N VAL A 222 4.82 2.29 -12.56
CA VAL A 222 4.60 0.88 -12.17
C VAL A 222 5.58 -0.09 -12.87
N PRO A 223 5.82 0.00 -14.19
CA PRO A 223 6.80 -0.86 -14.85
C PRO A 223 8.22 -0.71 -14.30
N ASN A 224 8.63 0.51 -13.90
CA ASN A 224 9.94 0.74 -13.31
C ASN A 224 10.05 0.13 -11.91
N ILE A 225 9.03 0.31 -11.08
CA ILE A 225 9.01 -0.30 -9.74
C ILE A 225 9.09 -1.83 -9.83
N TYR A 226 8.35 -2.46 -10.73
CA TYR A 226 8.43 -3.90 -10.94
C TYR A 226 9.82 -4.35 -11.39
N LYS A 227 10.52 -3.59 -12.23
CA LYS A 227 11.91 -3.89 -12.60
C LYS A 227 12.84 -3.83 -11.40
N ILE A 228 12.69 -2.82 -10.54
CA ILE A 228 13.48 -2.68 -9.30
C ILE A 228 13.21 -3.86 -8.35
N GLU A 229 11.94 -4.14 -8.06
CA GLU A 229 11.54 -5.26 -7.18
C GLU A 229 12.01 -6.61 -7.74
N THR A 230 11.84 -6.86 -9.04
CA THR A 230 12.29 -8.10 -9.71
C THR A 230 13.82 -8.24 -9.63
N PHE A 231 14.54 -7.14 -9.81
CA PHE A 231 16.00 -7.12 -9.67
C PHE A 231 16.43 -7.63 -8.29
N PHE A 232 15.84 -7.12 -7.20
CA PHE A 232 16.17 -7.55 -5.84
C PHE A 232 15.72 -8.99 -5.56
N LYS A 233 14.53 -9.39 -6.01
CA LYS A 233 14.05 -10.78 -5.86
C LYS A 233 14.96 -11.78 -6.58
N THR A 234 15.58 -11.37 -7.68
CA THR A 234 16.47 -12.25 -8.47
C THR A 234 17.89 -12.27 -7.93
N ASN A 235 18.44 -11.12 -7.54
CA ASN A 235 19.87 -10.96 -7.25
C ASN A 235 20.17 -10.81 -5.74
N GLY A 236 19.14 -10.62 -4.92
CA GLY A 236 19.29 -10.19 -3.54
C GLY A 236 19.81 -8.76 -3.41
N PHE A 237 20.23 -8.40 -2.19
CA PHE A 237 20.83 -7.11 -1.88
C PHE A 237 22.35 -7.17 -2.12
N ILE A 238 22.78 -6.78 -3.31
CA ILE A 238 24.21 -6.79 -3.68
C ILE A 238 24.92 -5.50 -3.22
N PRO A 239 26.13 -5.59 -2.65
CA PRO A 239 26.88 -4.40 -2.27
C PRO A 239 27.38 -3.65 -3.52
N GLY A 240 27.24 -2.32 -3.54
CA GLY A 240 27.81 -1.47 -4.59
C GLY A 240 27.07 -0.15 -4.78
N ASN A 241 27.54 0.64 -5.74
CA ASN A 241 26.96 1.95 -6.08
C ASN A 241 25.85 1.82 -7.12
N PHE A 242 24.93 2.77 -7.09
CA PHE A 242 23.96 2.97 -8.17
C PHE A 242 24.61 3.78 -9.29
N ARG A 243 24.46 3.32 -10.54
CA ARG A 243 24.95 4.02 -11.72
C ARG A 243 23.94 3.95 -12.85
N GLN A 244 23.77 5.06 -13.56
CA GLN A 244 22.96 5.07 -14.79
C GLN A 244 23.89 4.93 -16.00
N GLY A 245 23.58 3.98 -16.88
CA GLY A 245 24.27 3.77 -18.14
C GLY A 245 23.91 4.83 -19.18
N ALA A 246 24.65 4.85 -20.29
CA ALA A 246 24.40 5.76 -21.41
C ALA A 246 23.05 5.48 -22.12
N ASP A 247 22.52 4.28 -21.97
CA ASP A 247 21.19 3.87 -22.44
C ASP A 247 20.06 4.25 -21.46
N GLY A 248 20.38 4.96 -20.38
CA GLY A 248 19.43 5.40 -19.37
C GLY A 248 19.03 4.32 -18.36
N GLN A 249 19.56 3.09 -18.48
CA GLN A 249 19.26 2.02 -17.54
C GLN A 249 20.11 2.12 -16.28
N TRP A 250 19.51 1.84 -15.14
CA TRP A 250 20.20 1.78 -13.87
C TRP A 250 20.83 0.42 -13.62
N ALA A 251 22.01 0.45 -13.02
CA ALA A 251 22.71 -0.71 -12.51
C ALA A 251 23.01 -0.55 -11.02
N VAL A 252 23.03 -1.67 -10.30
CA VAL A 252 23.61 -1.75 -8.96
C VAL A 252 24.89 -2.56 -9.09
N ALA A 253 26.01 -1.99 -8.64
CA ALA A 253 27.34 -2.51 -8.97
C ALA A 253 27.48 -2.71 -10.49
N ASP A 254 27.58 -3.96 -10.95
CA ASP A 254 27.73 -4.33 -12.37
C ASP A 254 26.51 -5.02 -12.96
N VAL A 255 25.41 -5.11 -12.22
CA VAL A 255 24.19 -5.79 -12.68
C VAL A 255 23.14 -4.77 -13.09
N ILE A 256 22.72 -4.86 -14.36
CA ILE A 256 21.69 -3.99 -14.93
C ILE A 256 20.32 -4.36 -14.37
N THR A 257 19.57 -3.35 -13.91
CA THR A 257 18.22 -3.53 -13.34
C THR A 257 17.11 -3.43 -14.39
N GLY A 258 17.39 -2.80 -15.53
CA GLY A 258 16.43 -2.49 -16.59
C GLY A 258 15.49 -1.31 -16.27
N ALA A 259 15.54 -0.77 -15.06
CA ALA A 259 14.80 0.43 -14.68
C ALA A 259 15.46 1.69 -15.25
N THR A 260 14.64 2.67 -15.63
CA THR A 260 15.05 3.94 -16.27
C THR A 260 14.46 5.16 -15.55
N ILE A 261 13.75 4.97 -14.44
CA ILE A 261 13.17 6.07 -13.66
C ILE A 261 14.28 6.93 -13.06
N THR A 262 14.12 8.25 -13.09
CA THR A 262 15.15 9.20 -12.66
C THR A 262 15.47 9.05 -11.17
N GLU A 263 14.46 8.81 -10.34
CA GLU A 263 14.58 8.67 -8.89
C GLU A 263 14.90 7.23 -8.44
N PHE A 264 15.54 6.42 -9.31
CA PHE A 264 15.86 5.01 -9.02
C PHE A 264 16.59 4.83 -7.69
N ASP A 265 17.54 5.70 -7.39
CA ASP A 265 18.33 5.68 -6.16
C ASP A 265 17.45 5.78 -4.90
N GLY A 266 16.42 6.62 -4.93
CA GLY A 266 15.39 6.69 -3.89
C GLY A 266 14.66 5.36 -3.73
N TYR A 267 14.09 4.82 -4.81
CA TYR A 267 13.31 3.58 -4.77
C TYR A 267 14.14 2.33 -4.42
N ALA A 268 15.33 2.18 -4.98
CA ALA A 268 16.23 1.09 -4.61
C ALA A 268 16.75 1.27 -3.18
N GLY A 269 17.11 2.50 -2.81
CA GLY A 269 17.61 2.86 -1.49
C GLY A 269 16.64 2.52 -0.36
N ILE A 270 15.32 2.69 -0.56
CA ILE A 270 14.35 2.36 0.49
C ILE A 270 14.31 0.86 0.81
N LEU A 271 14.54 -0.01 -0.18
CA LEU A 271 14.64 -1.45 0.06
C LEU A 271 15.93 -1.82 0.81
N TYR A 272 17.07 -1.20 0.48
CA TYR A 272 18.29 -1.38 1.27
C TYR A 272 18.10 -0.93 2.72
N LYS A 273 17.44 0.21 2.93
CA LYS A 273 17.13 0.75 4.27
C LYS A 273 16.19 -0.18 5.03
N ALA A 274 15.20 -0.79 4.37
CA ALA A 274 14.32 -1.77 5.01
C ALA A 274 15.09 -3.05 5.39
N ASN A 275 15.97 -3.54 4.51
CA ASN A 275 16.74 -4.76 4.75
C ASN A 275 17.72 -4.64 5.95
N SER A 276 18.27 -3.45 6.20
CA SER A 276 19.29 -3.21 7.22
C SER A 276 18.77 -3.05 8.66
N LYS A 277 17.44 -2.99 8.85
CA LYS A 277 16.80 -2.95 10.16
C LYS A 277 16.69 -4.33 10.80
#